data_AF-A0A7S0MDY6-F1
#
_entry.id   AF-A0A7S0MDY6-F1
#
_cell.length_a   1.000
_cell.length_b   1.000
_cell.length_c   1.000
_cell.angle_alpha   90.00
_cell.angle_beta   90.00
_cell.angle_gamma   90.00
#
_symmetry.space_group_name_H-M   'P 1'
#
loop_
_entity.id
_entity.type
_entity.pdbx_description
1 polymer ?
#
loop_
_entity_poly.entity_id
_entity_poly.type
_entity_poly.pdbx_seq_one_letter_code
_entity_poly.pdbx_strand_id
1 'polypeptide(L)'
;ENTKMEVENINDDENIPDTPIAFKYVFIPSDSSKPMEELELHSTRKEVLGCLINHLRDYFASAAKLTTPQQRQALKDQLTQHIRKQKNQEDNSEVSEGMLDMMADSQTVDVVPLIPAVARAGYVSVSMYVDDRGSAKELPLNERASALVSACGGDTRVLGDAFVARAYDNEAD
;
A
#
# COMPACT_ATOMS: atom_id res chain seq x y z
N GLU A 1 -6.37 55.40 20.53
CA GLU A 1 -6.72 54.69 19.29
C GLU A 1 -6.16 53.28 19.39
N ASN A 2 -7.03 52.28 19.47
CA ASN A 2 -6.65 50.86 19.59
C ASN A 2 -6.58 50.27 18.18
N THR A 3 -5.37 49.92 17.73
CA THR A 3 -5.15 49.21 16.46
C THR A 3 -5.60 47.76 16.61
N LYS A 4 -6.71 47.42 15.94
CA LYS A 4 -7.23 46.06 15.82
C LYS A 4 -6.36 45.33 14.79
N MET A 5 -5.53 44.39 15.22
CA MET A 5 -4.88 43.44 14.31
C MET A 5 -5.93 42.41 13.90
N GLU A 6 -6.36 42.47 12.65
CA GLU A 6 -7.14 41.41 12.02
C GLU A 6 -6.20 40.25 11.72
N VAL A 7 -6.45 39.13 12.38
CA VAL A 7 -5.84 37.85 12.06
C VAL A 7 -6.61 37.31 10.87
N GLU A 8 -6.04 37.39 9.67
CA GLU A 8 -6.57 36.72 8.49
C GLU A 8 -6.46 35.21 8.72
N ASN A 9 -7.61 34.56 8.87
CA ASN A 9 -7.73 33.11 8.81
C ASN A 9 -7.50 32.69 7.36
N ILE A 10 -6.28 32.24 7.05
CA ILE A 10 -5.95 31.61 5.78
C ILE A 10 -6.41 30.14 5.87
N ASN A 11 -7.67 29.90 5.52
CA ASN A 11 -8.15 28.58 5.11
C ASN A 11 -8.05 28.50 3.58
N ASP A 12 -6.83 28.41 3.05
CA ASP A 12 -6.55 28.40 1.59
C ASP A 12 -6.45 26.98 1.00
N ASP A 13 -7.16 25.99 1.56
CA ASP A 13 -7.11 24.61 1.04
C ASP A 13 -8.16 24.32 -0.05
N GLU A 14 -9.14 25.21 -0.25
CA GLU A 14 -10.27 24.93 -1.16
C GLU A 14 -10.04 25.31 -2.65
N ASN A 15 -8.89 25.90 -3.02
CA ASN A 15 -8.72 26.46 -4.37
C ASN A 15 -7.47 25.97 -5.13
N ILE A 16 -6.97 24.78 -4.82
CA ILE A 16 -5.91 24.15 -5.63
C ILE A 16 -6.49 23.75 -6.99
N PRO A 17 -5.98 24.30 -8.12
CA PRO A 17 -6.45 23.92 -9.45
C PRO A 17 -6.20 22.44 -9.68
N ASP A 18 -7.22 21.74 -10.14
CA ASP A 18 -7.20 20.30 -10.43
C ASP A 18 -6.32 20.02 -11.66
N THR A 19 -5.02 20.10 -11.43
CA THR A 19 -4.00 20.07 -12.48
C THR A 19 -3.69 18.62 -12.81
N PRO A 20 -3.75 18.23 -14.10
CA PRO A 20 -3.32 16.90 -14.53
C PRO A 20 -1.86 16.66 -14.14
N ILE A 21 -1.59 15.49 -13.59
CA ILE A 21 -0.25 15.01 -13.25
C ILE A 21 -0.03 13.63 -13.86
N ALA A 22 1.22 13.32 -14.17
CA ALA A 22 1.65 11.99 -14.55
C ALA A 22 2.92 11.66 -13.78
N PHE A 23 3.03 10.42 -13.30
CA PHE A 23 4.22 9.95 -12.64
C PHE A 23 4.51 8.49 -12.98
N LYS A 24 5.79 8.15 -12.88
CA LYS A 24 6.31 6.84 -13.26
C LYS A 24 6.45 5.93 -12.05
N TYR A 25 6.23 4.64 -12.28
CA TYR A 25 6.43 3.57 -11.32
C TYR A 25 6.90 2.32 -12.06
N VAL A 26 7.49 1.37 -11.34
CA VAL A 26 8.06 0.15 -11.92
C VAL A 26 7.20 -1.04 -11.56
N PHE A 27 6.83 -1.85 -12.54
CA PHE A 27 6.23 -3.16 -12.36
C PHE A 27 7.30 -4.25 -12.34
N ILE A 28 7.26 -5.09 -11.31
CA ILE A 28 8.14 -6.24 -11.11
C ILE A 28 7.27 -7.50 -11.10
N PRO A 29 7.10 -8.18 -12.24
CA PRO A 29 6.34 -9.42 -12.26
C PRO A 29 7.05 -10.49 -11.43
N SER A 30 6.27 -11.36 -10.79
CA SER A 30 6.73 -12.56 -10.10
C SER A 30 7.24 -13.63 -11.07
N ASP A 31 6.68 -13.66 -12.27
CA ASP A 31 7.18 -14.48 -13.37
C ASP A 31 8.53 -13.95 -13.86
N SER A 32 9.59 -14.72 -13.59
CA SER A 32 10.96 -14.34 -13.92
C SER A 32 11.22 -14.27 -15.43
N SER A 33 10.38 -14.92 -16.25
CA SER A 33 10.49 -14.87 -17.71
C SER A 33 10.00 -13.54 -18.30
N LYS A 34 9.22 -12.76 -17.54
CA LYS A 34 8.75 -11.43 -17.96
C LYS A 34 9.70 -10.33 -17.50
N PRO A 35 9.95 -9.30 -18.32
CA PRO A 35 10.79 -8.17 -17.94
C PRO A 35 10.11 -7.29 -16.88
N MET A 36 10.91 -6.52 -16.15
CA MET A 36 10.39 -5.40 -15.37
C MET A 36 10.07 -4.24 -16.31
N GLU A 37 8.99 -3.51 -16.04
CA GLU A 37 8.47 -2.47 -16.93
C GLU A 37 8.30 -1.15 -16.19
N GLU A 38 8.69 -0.05 -16.82
CA GLU A 38 8.33 1.29 -16.34
C GLU A 38 6.94 1.63 -16.88
N LEU A 39 6.04 1.98 -15.97
CA LEU A 39 4.66 2.35 -16.25
C LEU A 39 4.42 3.81 -15.82
N GLU A 40 3.37 4.42 -16.35
CA GLU A 40 3.00 5.79 -16.05
C GLU A 40 1.53 5.83 -15.62
N LEU A 41 1.26 6.46 -14.47
CA LEU A 41 -0.09 6.70 -13.98
C LEU A 41 -0.44 8.17 -14.19
N HIS A 42 -1.62 8.41 -14.75
CA HIS A 42 -2.19 9.74 -14.92
C HIS A 42 -3.23 9.96 -13.82
N SER A 43 -3.17 11.13 -13.18
CA SER A 43 -4.05 11.52 -12.09
C SER A 43 -4.21 13.03 -12.06
N THR A 44 -4.83 13.57 -11.02
CA THR A 44 -4.87 14.99 -10.74
C THR A 44 -4.20 15.30 -9.41
N ARG A 45 -3.82 16.57 -9.19
CA ARG A 45 -3.22 16.99 -7.93
C ARG A 45 -4.11 16.71 -6.71
N LYS A 46 -5.45 16.73 -6.88
CA LYS A 46 -6.39 16.40 -5.79
C LYS A 46 -6.39 14.91 -5.43
N GLU A 47 -6.17 14.05 -6.41
CA GLU A 47 -6.20 12.59 -6.25
C GLU A 47 -4.81 11.96 -6.08
N VAL A 48 -3.75 12.78 -6.12
CA VAL A 48 -2.35 12.30 -6.04
C VAL A 48 -2.12 11.44 -4.80
N LEU A 49 -2.71 11.85 -3.66
CA LEU A 49 -2.64 11.16 -2.39
C LEU A 49 -3.60 9.95 -2.39
N GLY A 50 -3.21 8.88 -3.08
CA GLY A 50 -3.93 7.61 -3.08
C GLY A 50 -4.27 7.05 -4.46
N CYS A 51 -4.13 7.81 -5.56
CA CYS A 51 -4.41 7.30 -6.90
C CYS A 51 -3.63 6.02 -7.24
N LEU A 52 -2.35 5.94 -6.87
CA LEU A 52 -1.56 4.73 -7.06
C LEU A 52 -2.10 3.56 -6.23
N ILE A 53 -2.37 3.78 -4.94
CA ILE A 53 -2.86 2.73 -4.04
C ILE A 53 -4.21 2.19 -4.53
N ASN A 54 -5.12 3.06 -4.94
CA ASN A 54 -6.41 2.66 -5.50
C ASN A 54 -6.25 1.85 -6.79
N HIS A 55 -5.40 2.32 -7.71
CA HIS A 55 -5.07 1.62 -8.94
C HIS A 55 -4.51 0.21 -8.68
N LEU A 56 -3.56 0.10 -7.74
CA LEU A 56 -2.92 -1.17 -7.39
C LEU A 56 -3.86 -2.11 -6.62
N ARG A 57 -4.74 -1.58 -5.77
CA ARG A 57 -5.76 -2.37 -5.08
C ARG A 57 -6.68 -3.08 -6.09
N ASP A 58 -7.12 -2.35 -7.12
CA ASP A 58 -7.98 -2.91 -8.16
C ASP A 58 -7.22 -3.94 -9.02
N TYR A 59 -5.93 -3.69 -9.27
CA TYR A 59 -5.04 -4.68 -9.88
C TYR A 59 -4.95 -5.97 -9.05
N PHE A 60 -4.59 -5.90 -7.76
CA PHE A 60 -4.44 -7.10 -6.92
C PHE A 60 -5.75 -7.86 -6.69
N ALA A 61 -6.89 -7.16 -6.65
CA ALA A 61 -8.21 -7.77 -6.57
C ALA A 61 -8.56 -8.59 -7.83
N SER A 62 -8.02 -8.21 -8.99
CA SER A 62 -8.29 -8.86 -10.27
C SER A 62 -7.21 -9.88 -10.68
N ALA A 63 -5.96 -9.64 -10.33
CA ALA A 63 -4.81 -10.46 -10.71
C ALA A 63 -4.86 -11.87 -10.10
N ALA A 64 -5.30 -11.99 -8.85
CA ALA A 64 -5.44 -13.28 -8.18
C ALA A 64 -6.55 -13.24 -7.13
N LYS A 65 -7.36 -14.31 -7.10
CA LYS A 65 -8.47 -14.47 -6.15
C LYS A 65 -8.19 -15.63 -5.20
N LEU A 66 -8.80 -15.56 -4.02
CA LEU A 66 -8.94 -16.74 -3.16
C LEU A 66 -9.92 -17.69 -3.85
N THR A 67 -9.41 -18.74 -4.47
CA THR A 67 -10.20 -19.60 -5.36
C THR A 67 -10.77 -20.82 -4.65
N THR A 68 -10.15 -21.24 -3.54
CA THR A 68 -10.57 -22.45 -2.82
C THR A 68 -11.19 -22.13 -1.45
N PRO A 69 -12.16 -22.94 -0.99
CA PRO A 69 -12.68 -22.85 0.39
C PRO A 69 -11.57 -23.00 1.44
N GLN A 70 -10.52 -23.77 1.13
CA GLN A 70 -9.37 -24.00 2.01
C GLN A 70 -8.52 -22.73 2.19
N GLN A 71 -8.22 -22.02 1.10
CA GLN A 71 -7.51 -20.73 1.15
C GLN A 71 -8.30 -19.70 1.96
N ARG A 72 -9.63 -19.65 1.75
CA ARG A 72 -10.51 -18.72 2.47
C ARG A 72 -10.58 -19.06 3.96
N GLN A 73 -10.66 -20.34 4.32
CA GLN A 73 -10.63 -20.77 5.72
C GLN A 73 -9.29 -20.47 6.39
N ALA A 74 -8.17 -20.75 5.72
CA ALA A 74 -6.84 -20.45 6.24
C ALA A 74 -6.65 -18.96 6.51
N LEU A 75 -7.15 -18.09 5.63
CA LEU A 75 -7.15 -16.64 5.86
C LEU A 75 -8.00 -16.25 7.08
N LYS A 76 -9.22 -16.79 7.20
CA LYS A 76 -10.08 -16.56 8.39
C LYS A 76 -9.40 -16.99 9.68
N ASP A 77 -8.70 -18.11 9.67
CA ASP A 77 -7.95 -18.62 10.84
C ASP A 77 -6.79 -17.68 11.20
N GLN A 78 -6.05 -17.17 10.21
CA GLN A 78 -4.99 -16.18 10.40
C GLN A 78 -5.52 -14.86 10.98
N LEU A 79 -6.64 -14.34 10.43
CA LEU A 79 -7.29 -13.13 10.93
C LEU A 79 -7.75 -13.29 12.39
N THR A 80 -8.36 -14.44 12.70
CA THR A 80 -8.81 -14.75 14.07
C THR A 80 -7.64 -14.77 15.05
N GLN A 81 -6.51 -15.37 14.66
CA GLN A 81 -5.30 -15.37 15.47
C GLN A 81 -4.73 -13.95 15.66
N HIS A 82 -4.76 -13.11 14.62
CA HIS A 82 -4.26 -11.74 14.71
C HIS A 82 -5.11 -10.88 15.65
N ILE A 83 -6.45 -10.96 15.54
CA ILE A 83 -7.39 -10.24 16.41
C ILE A 83 -7.22 -10.67 17.87
N ARG A 84 -7.06 -11.98 18.13
CA ARG A 84 -6.82 -12.51 19.49
C ARG A 84 -5.48 -12.08 20.09
N LYS A 85 -4.48 -11.80 19.26
CA LYS A 85 -3.18 -11.26 19.72
C LYS A 85 -3.23 -9.76 19.99
N GLN A 86 -4.05 -9.02 19.24
CA GLN A 86 -4.22 -7.57 19.43
C GLN A 86 -5.17 -7.22 20.57
N LYS A 87 -6.21 -8.01 20.80
CA LYS A 87 -7.03 -7.90 22.01
C LYS A 87 -6.26 -8.52 23.18
N ASN A 88 -6.06 -7.76 24.26
CA ASN A 88 -5.68 -8.36 25.53
C ASN A 88 -6.65 -9.50 25.84
N GLN A 89 -6.14 -10.64 26.30
CA GLN A 89 -6.87 -11.92 26.50
C GLN A 89 -8.18 -11.83 27.33
N GLU A 90 -8.51 -10.67 27.88
CA GLU A 90 -9.68 -10.42 28.74
C GLU A 90 -10.94 -10.00 27.96
N ASP A 91 -10.83 -9.52 26.70
CA ASP A 91 -11.99 -9.22 25.86
C ASP A 91 -12.39 -10.43 25.02
N ASN A 92 -13.27 -11.26 25.58
CA ASN A 92 -13.79 -12.50 25.01
C ASN A 92 -14.89 -12.29 23.94
N SER A 93 -15.00 -11.10 23.35
CA SER A 93 -15.96 -10.86 22.27
C SER A 93 -15.59 -11.68 21.04
N GLU A 94 -16.39 -12.72 20.77
CA GLU A 94 -16.27 -13.57 19.59
C GLU A 94 -16.37 -12.74 18.31
N VAL A 95 -15.38 -12.89 17.43
CA VAL A 95 -15.44 -12.31 16.08
C VAL A 95 -16.47 -13.09 15.29
N SER A 96 -17.51 -12.42 14.79
CA SER A 96 -18.56 -13.08 14.02
C SER A 96 -18.03 -13.58 12.67
N GLU A 97 -18.60 -14.69 12.19
CA GLU A 97 -18.23 -15.25 10.88
C GLU A 97 -18.45 -14.25 9.74
N GLY A 98 -19.53 -13.46 9.80
CA GLY A 98 -19.80 -12.40 8.82
C GLY A 98 -18.74 -11.30 8.80
N MET A 99 -18.15 -10.94 9.94
CA MET A 99 -17.03 -9.98 10.00
C MET A 99 -15.76 -10.58 9.37
N LEU A 100 -15.49 -11.86 9.64
CA LEU A 100 -14.36 -12.57 9.03
C LEU A 100 -14.52 -12.71 7.52
N ASP A 101 -15.74 -12.94 7.02
CA ASP A 101 -16.01 -12.94 5.58
C ASP A 101 -15.74 -11.57 4.95
N MET A 102 -16.23 -10.49 5.56
CA MET A 102 -15.96 -9.13 5.06
C MET A 102 -14.46 -8.81 5.02
N MET A 103 -13.72 -9.18 6.07
CA MET A 103 -12.26 -9.01 6.10
C MET A 103 -11.55 -9.93 5.09
N ALA A 104 -12.04 -11.15 4.89
CA ALA A 104 -11.51 -12.06 3.89
C ALA A 104 -11.83 -11.63 2.45
N ASP A 105 -12.76 -10.71 2.25
CA ASP A 105 -13.10 -10.16 0.93
C ASP A 105 -12.47 -8.76 0.68
N SER A 106 -12.01 -8.06 1.72
CA SER A 106 -11.35 -6.73 1.59
C SER A 106 -9.90 -6.79 1.07
N GLN A 107 -9.67 -6.42 -0.19
CA GLN A 107 -8.32 -6.28 -0.74
C GLN A 107 -7.68 -4.97 -0.29
N THR A 108 -6.44 -5.03 0.21
CA THR A 108 -5.61 -3.84 0.47
C THR A 108 -4.28 -3.92 -0.29
N VAL A 109 -3.43 -2.91 -0.11
CA VAL A 109 -2.09 -2.85 -0.68
C VAL A 109 -1.14 -2.71 0.51
N ASP A 110 -0.23 -3.66 0.65
CA ASP A 110 0.82 -3.57 1.67
C ASP A 110 2.00 -2.74 1.12
N VAL A 111 2.59 -1.91 1.98
CA VAL A 111 3.63 -0.96 1.62
C VAL A 111 4.92 -1.30 2.34
N VAL A 112 5.90 -1.78 1.58
CA VAL A 112 7.25 -2.11 2.06
C VAL A 112 8.16 -0.89 1.81
N PRO A 113 8.61 -0.18 2.86
CA PRO A 113 9.51 0.95 2.69
C PRO A 113 10.89 0.46 2.24
N LEU A 114 11.41 1.02 1.14
CA LEU A 114 12.76 0.72 0.65
C LEU A 114 13.76 1.81 1.04
N ILE A 115 13.38 3.08 0.83
CA ILE A 115 14.19 4.25 1.18
C ILE A 115 13.28 5.25 1.89
N PRO A 116 13.61 5.67 3.14
CA PRO A 116 12.83 6.68 3.84
C PRO A 116 13.10 8.07 3.27
N ALA A 117 12.08 8.94 3.27
CA ALA A 117 12.25 10.35 2.97
C ALA A 117 13.03 11.04 4.11
N VAL A 118 14.32 11.28 3.88
CA VAL A 118 15.19 11.96 4.84
C VAL A 118 15.96 13.07 4.12
N ALA A 119 16.39 14.10 4.86
CA ALA A 119 17.11 15.25 4.29
C ALA A 119 18.33 14.84 3.43
N ARG A 120 19.09 13.83 3.88
CA ARG A 120 20.25 13.30 3.13
C ARG A 120 19.89 12.63 1.78
N ALA A 121 18.64 12.18 1.64
CA ALA A 121 18.08 11.59 0.43
C ALA A 121 17.26 12.62 -0.37
N GLY A 122 17.35 13.91 -0.03
CA GLY A 122 16.60 14.97 -0.69
C GLY A 122 15.08 14.86 -0.49
N TYR A 123 14.65 14.31 0.65
CA TYR A 123 13.22 14.11 0.97
C TYR A 123 12.48 13.21 -0.02
N VAL A 124 13.20 12.34 -0.73
CA VAL A 124 12.61 11.33 -1.62
C VAL A 124 12.48 10.01 -0.87
N SER A 125 11.26 9.48 -0.80
CA SER A 125 10.99 8.11 -0.39
C SER A 125 10.86 7.19 -1.60
N VAL A 126 11.20 5.93 -1.40
CA VAL A 126 10.92 4.85 -2.35
C VAL A 126 10.21 3.74 -1.59
N SER A 127 9.06 3.33 -2.12
CA SER A 127 8.21 2.31 -1.51
C SER A 127 7.86 1.25 -2.53
N MET A 128 7.81 0.01 -2.06
CA MET A 128 7.29 -1.12 -2.81
C MET A 128 5.86 -1.42 -2.34
N TYR A 129 4.97 -1.68 -3.28
CA TYR A 129 3.56 -1.98 -3.09
C TYR A 129 3.30 -3.41 -3.51
N VAL A 130 2.76 -4.22 -2.61
CA VAL A 130 2.56 -5.66 -2.80
C VAL A 130 1.16 -6.07 -2.38
N ASP A 131 0.74 -7.26 -2.81
CA ASP A 131 -0.53 -7.85 -2.41
C ASP A 131 -0.49 -8.25 -0.93
N ASP A 132 -1.36 -7.68 -0.10
CA ASP A 132 -1.50 -8.01 1.32
C ASP A 132 -1.88 -9.47 1.56
N ARG A 133 -2.38 -10.15 0.51
CA ARG A 133 -2.85 -11.53 0.56
C ARG A 133 -1.96 -12.48 -0.22
N GLY A 134 -0.74 -12.10 -0.59
CA GLY A 134 0.15 -12.95 -1.37
C GLY A 134 0.34 -14.35 -0.78
N SER A 135 0.40 -14.49 0.55
CA SER A 135 0.46 -15.80 1.22
C SER A 135 -0.86 -16.58 1.14
N ALA A 136 -2.00 -15.94 1.35
CA ALA A 136 -3.31 -16.60 1.37
C ALA A 136 -3.77 -17.02 -0.04
N LYS A 137 -3.36 -16.24 -1.05
CA LYS A 137 -3.54 -16.54 -2.48
C LYS A 137 -2.48 -17.51 -3.02
N GLU A 138 -1.53 -17.95 -2.19
CA GLU A 138 -0.43 -18.85 -2.56
C GLU A 138 0.37 -18.36 -3.78
N LEU A 139 0.62 -17.05 -3.84
CA LEU A 139 1.35 -16.44 -4.95
C LEU A 139 2.83 -16.87 -4.94
N PRO A 140 3.45 -17.01 -6.12
CA PRO A 140 4.85 -17.40 -6.23
C PRO A 140 5.78 -16.36 -5.59
N LEU A 141 6.93 -16.83 -5.09
CA LEU A 141 7.99 -15.94 -4.61
C LEU A 141 8.52 -15.07 -5.75
N ASN A 142 8.50 -13.76 -5.56
CA ASN A 142 9.12 -12.81 -6.47
C ASN A 142 10.57 -12.59 -6.04
N GLU A 143 11.48 -13.37 -6.62
CA GLU A 143 12.90 -13.34 -6.28
C GLU A 143 13.51 -11.95 -6.52
N ARG A 144 13.12 -11.27 -7.59
CA ARG A 144 13.63 -9.92 -7.93
C ARG A 144 13.18 -8.88 -6.90
N ALA A 145 11.89 -8.86 -6.57
CA ALA A 145 11.36 -7.93 -5.58
C ALA A 145 11.93 -8.20 -4.18
N SER A 146 12.02 -9.48 -3.78
CA SER A 146 12.61 -9.88 -2.49
C SER A 146 14.11 -9.52 -2.41
N ALA A 147 14.86 -9.72 -3.50
CA ALA A 147 16.26 -9.32 -3.57
C ALA A 147 16.43 -7.80 -3.46
N LEU A 148 15.53 -7.01 -4.05
CA LEU A 148 15.52 -5.56 -3.92
C LEU A 148 15.28 -5.12 -2.47
N VAL A 149 14.28 -5.71 -1.80
CA VAL A 149 14.03 -5.46 -0.36
C VAL A 149 15.28 -5.78 0.47
N SER A 150 15.91 -6.93 0.20
CA SER A 150 17.13 -7.35 0.90
C SER A 150 18.30 -6.40 0.66
N ALA A 151 18.47 -5.91 -0.57
CA ALA A 151 19.50 -4.91 -0.90
C ALA A 151 19.27 -3.57 -0.19
N CYS A 152 18.02 -3.25 0.15
CA CYS A 152 17.64 -2.10 0.96
C CYS A 152 17.70 -2.35 2.48
N GLY A 153 18.12 -3.55 2.92
CA GLY A 153 18.28 -3.91 4.33
C GLY A 153 17.02 -4.47 5.00
N GLY A 154 15.96 -4.76 4.24
CA GLY A 154 14.77 -5.47 4.73
C GLY A 154 14.90 -7.00 4.63
N ASP A 155 13.97 -7.71 5.23
CA ASP A 155 13.88 -9.18 5.22
C ASP A 155 12.54 -9.72 4.68
N THR A 156 11.66 -8.83 4.21
CA THR A 156 10.35 -9.20 3.66
C THR A 156 10.50 -10.05 2.40
N ARG A 157 9.90 -11.25 2.43
CA ARG A 157 9.72 -12.10 1.25
C ARG A 157 8.48 -11.65 0.49
N VAL A 158 8.67 -11.21 -0.74
CA VAL A 158 7.60 -10.69 -1.59
C VAL A 158 6.94 -11.84 -2.36
N LEU A 159 5.64 -12.03 -2.18
CA LEU A 159 4.84 -13.04 -2.87
C LEU A 159 3.94 -12.36 -3.91
N GLY A 160 4.04 -12.81 -5.16
CA GLY A 160 3.32 -12.23 -6.28
C GLY A 160 3.99 -11.00 -6.88
N ASP A 161 3.25 -10.31 -7.73
CA ASP A 161 3.75 -9.16 -8.45
C ASP A 161 3.95 -7.96 -7.49
N ALA A 162 4.91 -7.11 -7.81
CA ALA A 162 5.25 -5.95 -6.98
C ALA A 162 5.35 -4.68 -7.83
N PHE A 163 5.07 -3.54 -7.21
CA PHE A 163 5.20 -2.23 -7.84
C PHE A 163 6.11 -1.34 -7.01
N VAL A 164 6.96 -0.53 -7.63
CA VAL A 164 7.86 0.39 -6.92
C VAL A 164 7.61 1.80 -7.42
N ALA A 165 7.37 2.72 -6.50
CA ALA A 165 7.24 4.14 -6.82
C ALA A 165 8.07 4.99 -5.87
N ARG A 166 8.37 6.22 -6.33
CA ARG A 166 9.02 7.24 -5.52
C ARG A 166 8.02 8.34 -5.17
N ALA A 167 8.15 8.91 -3.99
CA ALA A 167 7.42 10.10 -3.58
C ALA A 167 8.39 11.13 -3.00
N TYR A 168 8.02 12.40 -3.06
CA TYR A 168 8.69 13.47 -2.35
C TYR A 168 7.86 13.81 -1.12
N ASP A 169 8.49 13.86 0.05
CA ASP A 169 7.85 14.13 1.34
C ASP A 169 8.86 14.82 2.27
N ASN A 170 8.64 16.11 2.52
CA ASN A 170 9.49 16.94 3.39
C ASN A 170 8.82 17.30 4.72
N GLU A 171 7.69 16.67 5.07
CA GLU A 171 6.84 16.98 6.25
C GLU A 171 6.34 18.45 6.34
N ALA A 172 6.68 19.30 5.37
CA ALA A 172 6.49 20.76 5.45
C ALA A 172 5.37 21.28 4.54
N ASP A 173 4.86 20.45 3.62
CA ASP A 173 3.79 20.78 2.67
C ASP A 173 2.78 19.61 2.54
#